data_AF-A0ABD0JTZ2-F1
#
_entry.id   AF-A0ABD0JTZ2-F1
#
_cell.length_a   1.000
_cell.length_b   1.000
_cell.length_c   1.000
_cell.angle_alpha   90.00
_cell.angle_beta   90.00
_cell.angle_gamma   90.00
#
_symmetry.space_group_name_H-M   'P 1'
#
loop_
_entity.id
_entity.type
_entity.pdbx_description
1 polymer ?
#
loop_
_entity_poly.entity_id
_entity_poly.type
_entity_poly.pdbx_seq_one_letter_code
_entity_poly.pdbx_strand_id
1 'polypeptide(L)'
;MRNGRDCAGFRFRSNVDKLVRCLQQISEDGYNVKEVVKGGSLGKGTATPDSDIDLVVYLNGLRSIQDLEDARPDLKRLIKSAIKHSTFSHQIEWKKGTTFAVKCRMNGTGVDILPAFDVLGELGTPAAVYKSMKRYPGGPDEAADQYSASLTKLQRNFVRKTDSTVKGATRMLKEWSKENDVDISSYCLELVAIYVDSRNPDLSQEDLFRKCMGRLANCHALCIAFDEYYDSDRYTRYMDAPYILDPANPYKDTLEHADWKEVSRDANAYFREDNYY
;
A
#
# COMPACT_ATOMS: atom_id res chain seq x y z
N MET A 1 -3.63 28.69 16.93
CA MET A 1 -3.44 28.05 15.60
C MET A 1 -3.99 26.62 15.52
N ARG A 2 -5.20 26.33 16.05
CA ARG A 2 -5.83 24.98 16.00
C ARG A 2 -6.83 24.79 14.86
N ASN A 3 -7.32 25.85 14.21
CA ASN A 3 -8.40 25.76 13.19
C ASN A 3 -7.96 25.37 11.77
N GLY A 4 -6.65 25.34 11.47
CA GLY A 4 -6.15 25.04 10.12
C GLY A 4 -6.10 23.55 9.78
N ARG A 5 -5.81 22.69 10.76
CA ARG A 5 -5.64 21.23 10.56
C ARG A 5 -6.97 20.50 10.36
N ASP A 6 -8.02 20.90 11.07
CA ASP A 6 -9.34 20.26 10.97
C ASP A 6 -10.03 20.56 9.62
N CYS A 7 -9.88 21.79 9.11
CA CYS A 7 -10.40 22.17 7.79
C CYS A 7 -9.68 21.45 6.64
N ALA A 8 -8.37 21.23 6.74
CA ALA A 8 -7.60 20.50 5.74
C ALA A 8 -7.99 19.01 5.70
N GLY A 9 -8.11 18.36 6.86
CA GLY A 9 -8.55 16.97 6.96
C GLY A 9 -9.97 16.75 6.44
N PHE A 10 -10.89 17.69 6.70
CA PHE A 10 -12.26 17.66 6.19
C PHE A 10 -12.33 17.82 4.66
N ARG A 11 -11.58 18.77 4.09
CA ARG A 11 -11.50 18.98 2.63
C ARG A 11 -10.88 17.79 1.90
N PHE A 12 -9.83 17.19 2.47
CA PHE A 12 -9.19 15.99 1.94
C PHE A 12 -10.18 14.83 1.83
N ARG A 13 -10.95 14.54 2.90
CA ARG A 13 -11.97 13.47 2.88
C ARG A 13 -13.10 13.75 1.89
N SER A 14 -13.61 14.97 1.88
CA SER A 14 -14.70 15.39 0.95
C SER A 14 -14.31 15.24 -0.52
N ASN A 15 -13.04 15.52 -0.83
CA ASN A 15 -12.46 15.38 -2.16
C ASN A 15 -12.38 13.91 -2.60
N VAL A 16 -11.83 13.03 -1.76
CA VAL A 16 -11.78 11.58 -2.02
C VAL A 16 -13.19 11.03 -2.28
N ASP A 17 -14.19 11.45 -1.51
CA ASP A 17 -15.56 10.96 -1.65
C ASP A 17 -16.24 11.41 -2.97
N LYS A 18 -15.80 12.50 -3.59
CA LYS A 18 -16.26 12.89 -4.95
C LYS A 18 -15.69 11.95 -6.01
N LEU A 19 -14.38 11.67 -5.94
CA LEU A 19 -13.74 10.72 -6.84
C LEU A 19 -14.34 9.32 -6.71
N VAL A 20 -14.49 8.82 -5.48
CA VAL A 20 -15.10 7.51 -5.21
C VAL A 20 -16.51 7.42 -5.81
N ARG A 21 -17.35 8.44 -5.60
CA ARG A 21 -18.69 8.48 -6.19
C ARG A 21 -18.67 8.48 -7.71
N CYS A 22 -17.79 9.26 -8.33
CA CYS A 22 -17.64 9.29 -9.79
C CYS A 22 -17.21 7.92 -10.33
N LEU A 23 -16.20 7.30 -9.73
CA LEU A 23 -15.71 5.98 -10.11
C LEU A 23 -16.80 4.91 -9.96
N GLN A 24 -17.59 4.96 -8.89
CA GLN A 24 -18.68 4.00 -8.65
C GLN A 24 -19.80 4.06 -9.71
N GLN A 25 -19.91 5.15 -10.49
CA GLN A 25 -20.89 5.28 -11.58
C GLN A 25 -20.39 4.70 -12.92
N ILE A 26 -19.14 4.24 -13.00
CA ILE A 26 -18.62 3.64 -14.23
C ILE A 26 -19.41 2.37 -14.54
N SER A 27 -20.05 2.37 -15.71
CA SER A 27 -20.81 1.24 -16.27
C SER A 27 -20.81 1.35 -17.80
N GLU A 28 -19.77 0.84 -18.45
CA GLU A 28 -19.53 0.96 -19.90
C GLU A 28 -18.68 -0.23 -20.38
N ASP A 29 -18.74 -0.55 -21.68
CA ASP A 29 -17.91 -1.58 -22.33
C ASP A 29 -18.00 -2.98 -21.68
N GLY A 30 -19.16 -3.31 -21.09
CA GLY A 30 -19.37 -4.59 -20.39
C GLY A 30 -18.79 -4.64 -18.96
N TYR A 31 -18.17 -3.56 -18.49
CA TYR A 31 -17.66 -3.42 -17.14
C TYR A 31 -18.55 -2.51 -16.31
N ASN A 32 -18.69 -2.84 -15.03
CA ASN A 32 -19.25 -1.91 -14.04
C ASN A 32 -18.49 -2.02 -12.73
N VAL A 33 -18.42 -0.92 -11.99
CA VAL A 33 -17.67 -0.90 -10.73
C VAL A 33 -18.46 -1.59 -9.64
N LYS A 34 -17.89 -2.69 -9.12
CA LYS A 34 -18.39 -3.42 -7.96
C LYS A 34 -18.22 -2.58 -6.70
N GLU A 35 -17.01 -2.10 -6.47
CA GLU A 35 -16.68 -1.25 -5.32
C GLU A 35 -15.37 -0.48 -5.55
N VAL A 36 -15.22 0.63 -4.84
CA VAL A 36 -13.97 1.37 -4.76
C VAL A 36 -13.43 1.30 -3.33
N VAL A 37 -12.25 0.70 -3.18
CA VAL A 37 -11.55 0.58 -1.90
C VAL A 37 -10.49 1.67 -1.80
N LYS A 38 -10.53 2.42 -0.69
CA LYS A 38 -9.41 3.29 -0.29
C LYS A 38 -8.28 2.38 0.17
N GLY A 39 -7.20 2.31 -0.61
CA GLY A 39 -5.96 1.60 -0.33
C GLY A 39 -4.94 2.48 0.40
N GLY A 40 -3.68 2.06 0.40
CA GLY A 40 -2.57 2.86 0.92
C GLY A 40 -2.71 3.29 2.37
N SER A 41 -1.97 4.35 2.73
CA SER A 41 -1.99 4.92 4.09
C SER A 41 -3.40 5.37 4.51
N LEU A 42 -4.21 5.89 3.57
CA LEU A 42 -5.58 6.34 3.85
C LEU A 42 -6.50 5.19 4.24
N GLY A 43 -6.47 4.09 3.49
CA GLY A 43 -7.27 2.89 3.74
C GLY A 43 -6.92 2.17 5.02
N LYS A 44 -5.63 2.18 5.36
CA LYS A 44 -5.03 1.53 6.53
C LYS A 44 -5.16 2.36 7.81
N GLY A 45 -5.44 3.67 7.70
CA GLY A 45 -5.59 4.57 8.84
C GLY A 45 -4.27 5.17 9.35
N THR A 46 -3.23 5.15 8.51
CA THR A 46 -1.87 5.62 8.79
C THR A 46 -1.50 6.85 7.95
N ALA A 47 -2.48 7.52 7.34
CA ALA A 47 -2.27 8.70 6.51
C ALA A 47 -1.76 9.91 7.32
N THR A 48 -0.88 10.65 6.67
CA THR A 48 -0.42 12.00 7.01
C THR A 48 -1.02 13.00 6.01
N PRO A 49 -1.00 14.33 6.28
CA PRO A 49 -1.62 15.33 5.38
C PRO A 49 -1.09 15.31 3.94
N ASP A 50 0.16 14.89 3.74
CA ASP A 50 0.81 14.83 2.42
C ASP A 50 0.76 13.43 1.79
N SER A 51 0.05 12.48 2.42
CA SER A 51 -0.08 11.12 1.87
C SER A 51 -0.86 11.13 0.57
N ASP A 52 -0.32 10.42 -0.43
CA ASP A 52 -1.06 10.10 -1.64
C ASP A 52 -2.26 9.20 -1.33
N ILE A 53 -3.24 9.25 -2.23
CA ILE A 53 -4.49 8.48 -2.15
C ILE A 53 -4.43 7.33 -3.13
N ASP A 54 -4.49 6.11 -2.63
CA ASP A 54 -4.70 4.92 -3.47
C ASP A 54 -6.19 4.57 -3.52
N LEU A 55 -6.75 4.50 -4.73
CA LEU A 55 -8.11 4.03 -4.98
C LEU A 55 -8.06 2.77 -5.83
N VAL A 56 -8.47 1.64 -5.26
CA VAL A 56 -8.57 0.37 -5.96
C VAL A 56 -10.01 0.16 -6.42
N VAL A 57 -10.20 0.10 -7.73
CA VAL A 57 -11.50 0.03 -8.39
C VAL A 57 -11.75 -1.42 -8.81
N TYR A 58 -12.53 -2.14 -8.01
CA TYR A 58 -12.90 -3.52 -8.31
C TYR A 58 -14.03 -3.53 -9.35
N LEU A 59 -13.81 -4.23 -10.46
CA LEU A 59 -14.71 -4.24 -11.61
C LEU A 59 -15.38 -5.60 -11.79
N ASN A 60 -16.68 -5.60 -12.05
CA ASN A 60 -17.40 -6.73 -12.62
C ASN A 60 -17.09 -6.83 -14.12
N GLY A 61 -17.26 -8.02 -14.70
CA GLY A 61 -16.99 -8.30 -16.12
C GLY A 61 -15.64 -8.98 -16.38
N LEU A 62 -14.77 -9.04 -15.38
CA LEU A 62 -13.51 -9.79 -15.39
C LEU A 62 -13.72 -11.18 -14.77
N ARG A 63 -13.05 -12.21 -15.29
CA ARG A 63 -13.11 -13.59 -14.76
C ARG A 63 -11.77 -14.12 -14.25
N SER A 64 -10.69 -13.41 -14.55
CA SER A 64 -9.33 -13.79 -14.16
C SER A 64 -8.40 -12.58 -14.04
N ILE A 65 -7.18 -12.81 -13.53
CA ILE A 65 -6.14 -11.76 -13.54
C ILE A 65 -5.61 -11.52 -14.96
N GLN A 66 -5.61 -12.52 -15.83
CA GLN A 66 -5.26 -12.36 -17.23
C GLN A 66 -6.28 -11.46 -17.96
N ASP A 67 -7.57 -11.64 -17.68
CA ASP A 67 -8.61 -10.74 -18.20
C ASP A 67 -8.36 -9.30 -17.74
N LEU A 68 -7.96 -9.10 -16.48
CA LEU A 68 -7.61 -7.79 -15.94
C LEU A 68 -6.40 -7.20 -16.66
N GLU A 69 -5.38 -8.01 -16.94
CA GLU A 69 -4.18 -7.60 -17.64
C GLU A 69 -4.49 -7.16 -19.08
N ASP A 70 -5.21 -7.99 -19.83
CA ASP A 70 -5.60 -7.72 -21.21
C ASP A 70 -6.49 -6.47 -21.31
N ALA A 71 -7.46 -6.34 -20.40
CA ALA A 71 -8.37 -5.20 -20.37
C ALA A 71 -7.76 -3.94 -19.73
N ARG A 72 -6.60 -4.03 -19.09
CA ARG A 72 -6.02 -2.94 -18.27
C ARG A 72 -5.90 -1.61 -19.03
N PRO A 73 -5.41 -1.55 -20.29
CA PRO A 73 -5.34 -0.29 -21.03
C PRO A 73 -6.71 0.36 -21.22
N ASP A 74 -7.73 -0.45 -21.49
CA ASP A 74 -9.11 -0.02 -21.75
C ASP A 74 -9.78 0.47 -20.47
N LEU A 75 -9.65 -0.29 -19.38
CA LEU A 75 -10.14 0.09 -18.05
C LEU A 75 -9.52 1.41 -17.57
N LYS A 76 -8.23 1.63 -17.84
CA LYS A 76 -7.56 2.90 -17.53
C LYS A 76 -8.07 4.06 -18.39
N ARG A 77 -8.42 3.83 -19.66
CA ARG A 77 -9.08 4.85 -20.49
C ARG A 77 -10.48 5.15 -19.97
N LEU A 78 -11.25 4.13 -19.60
CA LEU A 78 -12.59 4.26 -19.05
C LEU A 78 -12.58 5.09 -17.75
N ILE A 79 -11.70 4.76 -16.80
CA ILE A 79 -11.49 5.53 -15.56
C ILE A 79 -11.14 6.99 -15.87
N LYS A 80 -10.20 7.23 -16.79
CA LYS A 80 -9.82 8.60 -17.19
C LYS A 80 -10.99 9.35 -17.81
N SER A 81 -11.76 8.69 -18.68
CA SER A 81 -12.92 9.27 -19.37
C SER A 81 -13.97 9.70 -18.36
N ALA A 82 -14.37 8.80 -17.45
CA ALA A 82 -15.35 9.08 -16.40
C ALA A 82 -14.98 10.30 -15.57
N ILE A 83 -13.70 10.43 -15.16
CA ILE A 83 -13.22 11.59 -14.40
C ILE A 83 -13.22 12.86 -15.27
N LYS A 84 -12.80 12.79 -16.54
CA LYS A 84 -12.80 13.95 -17.46
C LYS A 84 -14.20 14.52 -17.69
N HIS A 85 -15.21 13.65 -17.74
CA HIS A 85 -16.61 14.04 -17.91
C HIS A 85 -17.32 14.42 -16.60
N SER A 86 -16.63 14.34 -15.46
CA SER A 86 -17.18 14.78 -14.18
C SER A 86 -17.20 16.31 -14.02
N THR A 87 -18.07 16.80 -13.15
CA THR A 87 -18.18 18.25 -12.85
C THR A 87 -16.97 18.84 -12.14
N PHE A 88 -16.12 17.99 -11.55
CA PHE A 88 -14.91 18.40 -10.83
C PHE A 88 -13.62 18.16 -11.63
N SER A 89 -13.71 17.83 -12.92
CA SER A 89 -12.55 17.58 -13.79
C SER A 89 -11.54 18.73 -13.82
N HIS A 90 -12.00 19.97 -13.64
CA HIS A 90 -11.17 21.17 -13.52
C HIS A 90 -10.21 21.17 -12.31
N GLN A 91 -10.42 20.29 -11.32
CA GLN A 91 -9.57 20.12 -10.14
C GLN A 91 -8.48 19.06 -10.33
N ILE A 92 -8.48 18.39 -11.50
CA ILE A 92 -7.63 17.24 -11.78
C ILE A 92 -6.45 17.65 -12.66
N GLU A 93 -5.24 17.44 -12.14
CA GLU A 93 -4.00 17.54 -12.89
C GLU A 93 -3.52 16.13 -13.26
N TRP A 94 -3.58 15.79 -14.55
CA TRP A 94 -3.15 14.47 -15.02
C TRP A 94 -1.62 14.32 -14.95
N LYS A 95 -1.17 13.16 -14.48
CA LYS A 95 0.25 12.75 -14.50
C LYS A 95 0.42 11.56 -15.45
N LYS A 96 1.67 11.26 -15.81
CA LYS A 96 1.99 10.03 -16.55
C LYS A 96 1.59 8.84 -15.66
N GLY A 97 0.72 7.98 -16.20
CA GLY A 97 0.33 6.75 -15.50
C GLY A 97 1.46 5.73 -15.47
N THR A 98 1.31 4.69 -14.64
CA THR A 98 2.20 3.52 -14.64
C THR A 98 1.55 2.40 -15.45
N THR A 99 2.14 1.20 -15.49
CA THR A 99 1.48 0.01 -16.03
C THR A 99 0.15 -0.23 -15.32
N PHE A 100 0.15 -0.20 -13.99
CA PHE A 100 -0.98 -0.58 -13.15
C PHE A 100 -1.98 0.54 -12.83
N ALA A 101 -1.54 1.81 -12.81
CA ALA A 101 -2.36 2.90 -12.26
C ALA A 101 -2.59 4.05 -13.24
N VAL A 102 -3.77 4.68 -13.11
CA VAL A 102 -4.01 6.05 -13.56
C VAL A 102 -3.51 6.99 -12.46
N LYS A 103 -2.63 7.94 -12.82
CA LYS A 103 -2.08 8.92 -11.88
C LYS A 103 -2.61 10.33 -12.15
N CYS A 104 -3.04 11.02 -11.10
CA CYS A 104 -3.37 12.44 -11.16
C CYS A 104 -3.07 13.13 -9.82
N ARG A 105 -3.20 14.46 -9.79
CA ARG A 105 -3.33 15.22 -8.55
C ARG A 105 -4.71 15.84 -8.50
N MET A 106 -5.34 15.85 -7.33
CA MET A 106 -6.59 16.56 -7.09
C MET A 106 -6.40 17.55 -5.95
N ASN A 107 -6.48 18.85 -6.26
CA ASN A 107 -6.23 19.93 -5.31
C ASN A 107 -4.88 19.79 -4.58
N GLY A 108 -3.83 19.43 -5.32
CA GLY A 108 -2.46 19.27 -4.81
C GLY A 108 -2.12 17.89 -4.24
N THR A 109 -3.10 17.05 -3.93
CA THR A 109 -2.88 15.69 -3.40
C THR A 109 -2.72 14.67 -4.53
N GLY A 110 -1.70 13.82 -4.50
CA GLY A 110 -1.54 12.72 -5.47
C GLY A 110 -2.60 11.64 -5.30
N VAL A 111 -3.05 11.10 -6.42
CA VAL A 111 -4.06 10.04 -6.48
C VAL A 111 -3.62 8.99 -7.50
N ASP A 112 -3.50 7.75 -7.03
CA ASP A 112 -3.27 6.56 -7.83
C ASP A 112 -4.57 5.74 -7.88
N ILE A 113 -5.08 5.50 -9.08
CA ILE A 113 -6.34 4.75 -9.31
C ILE A 113 -6.01 3.46 -10.05
N LEU A 114 -6.25 2.33 -9.41
CA LEU A 114 -5.87 0.99 -9.88
C LEU A 114 -7.13 0.17 -10.22
N PRO A 115 -7.36 -0.24 -11.48
CA PRO A 115 -8.36 -1.25 -11.77
C PRO A 115 -7.94 -2.60 -11.16
N ALA A 116 -8.91 -3.32 -10.60
CA ALA A 116 -8.68 -4.60 -9.95
C ALA A 116 -9.79 -5.61 -10.25
N PHE A 117 -9.43 -6.88 -10.18
CA PHE A 117 -10.35 -8.02 -10.21
C PHE A 117 -10.57 -8.49 -8.77
N ASP A 118 -11.82 -8.78 -8.38
CA ASP A 118 -12.12 -9.27 -7.03
C ASP A 118 -11.81 -10.77 -6.90
N VAL A 119 -10.53 -11.13 -7.06
CA VAL A 119 -10.05 -12.51 -7.07
C VAL A 119 -10.38 -13.26 -5.78
N LEU A 120 -10.43 -12.56 -4.65
CA LEU A 120 -10.86 -13.13 -3.37
C LEU A 120 -12.36 -13.42 -3.34
N GLY A 121 -13.18 -12.55 -3.94
CA GLY A 121 -14.60 -12.80 -4.11
C GLY A 121 -14.89 -13.99 -5.03
N GLU A 122 -14.07 -14.19 -6.07
CA GLU A 122 -14.19 -15.30 -7.01
C GLU A 122 -13.72 -16.64 -6.41
N LEU A 123 -12.54 -16.66 -5.78
CA LEU A 123 -11.91 -17.91 -5.32
C LEU A 123 -12.22 -18.24 -3.85
N GLY A 124 -12.86 -17.34 -3.11
CA GLY A 124 -13.40 -17.53 -1.77
C GLY A 124 -12.37 -17.53 -0.62
N THR A 125 -11.12 -17.94 -0.85
CA THR A 125 -10.09 -18.00 0.21
C THR A 125 -8.71 -17.52 -0.25
N PRO A 126 -7.89 -16.92 0.62
CA PRO A 126 -6.50 -16.56 0.29
C PRO A 126 -5.69 -17.76 -0.22
N ALA A 127 -5.84 -18.93 0.39
CA ALA A 127 -5.16 -20.16 -0.04
C ALA A 127 -5.47 -20.55 -1.50
N ALA A 128 -6.72 -20.39 -1.93
CA ALA A 128 -7.10 -20.62 -3.33
C ALA A 128 -6.47 -19.58 -4.27
N VAL A 129 -6.43 -18.31 -3.85
CA VAL A 129 -5.76 -17.24 -4.61
C VAL A 129 -4.27 -17.53 -4.77
N TYR A 130 -3.56 -17.91 -3.72
CA TYR A 130 -2.12 -18.19 -3.78
C TYR A 130 -1.79 -19.43 -4.63
N LYS A 131 -2.70 -20.42 -4.67
CA LYS A 131 -2.61 -21.55 -5.60
C LYS A 131 -2.78 -21.12 -7.06
N SER A 132 -3.65 -20.14 -7.31
CA SER A 132 -3.81 -19.51 -8.64
C SER A 132 -2.55 -18.74 -9.03
N MET A 133 -1.99 -17.92 -8.12
CA MET A 133 -0.74 -17.20 -8.33
C MET A 133 0.44 -18.13 -8.66
N LYS A 134 0.55 -19.26 -7.95
CA LYS A 134 1.59 -20.27 -8.24
C LYS A 134 1.51 -20.84 -9.67
N ARG A 135 0.32 -20.86 -10.25
CA ARG A 135 0.05 -21.38 -11.60
C ARG A 135 -0.02 -20.28 -12.65
N TYR A 136 0.29 -19.04 -12.28
CA TYR A 136 0.27 -17.92 -13.18
C TYR A 136 1.29 -18.14 -14.32
N PRO A 137 0.92 -17.95 -15.60
CA PRO A 137 1.80 -18.23 -16.73
C PRO A 137 3.13 -17.46 -16.70
N GLY A 138 3.14 -16.22 -16.23
CA GLY A 138 4.34 -15.39 -16.07
C GLY A 138 5.22 -15.75 -14.86
N GLY A 139 4.83 -16.78 -14.10
CA GLY A 139 5.54 -17.21 -12.90
C GLY A 139 5.22 -16.37 -11.65
N PRO A 140 5.81 -16.73 -10.50
CA PRO A 140 5.47 -16.14 -9.21
C PRO A 140 5.81 -14.65 -9.08
N ASP A 141 6.95 -14.22 -9.63
CA ASP A 141 7.41 -12.83 -9.51
C ASP A 141 6.46 -11.88 -10.27
N GLU A 142 6.08 -12.24 -11.49
CA GLU A 142 5.09 -11.46 -12.25
C GLU A 142 3.70 -11.54 -11.60
N ALA A 143 3.32 -12.71 -11.05
CA ALA A 143 2.07 -12.84 -10.31
C ALA A 143 2.02 -11.91 -9.11
N ALA A 144 3.15 -11.69 -8.43
CA ALA A 144 3.24 -10.80 -7.27
C ALA A 144 2.73 -9.39 -7.61
N ASP A 145 3.14 -8.85 -8.76
CA ASP A 145 2.72 -7.53 -9.21
C ASP A 145 1.30 -7.51 -9.78
N GLN A 146 0.96 -8.50 -10.63
CA GLN A 146 -0.34 -8.55 -11.32
C GLN A 146 -1.53 -8.71 -10.34
N TYR A 147 -1.32 -9.40 -9.21
CA TYR A 147 -2.33 -9.59 -8.18
C TYR A 147 -2.35 -8.49 -7.11
N SER A 148 -1.33 -7.63 -7.02
CA SER A 148 -1.13 -6.71 -5.90
C SER A 148 -2.35 -5.83 -5.59
N ALA A 149 -2.92 -5.16 -6.61
CA ALA A 149 -4.13 -4.35 -6.45
C ALA A 149 -5.34 -5.19 -6.01
N SER A 150 -5.49 -6.39 -6.55
CA SER A 150 -6.57 -7.32 -6.19
C SER A 150 -6.48 -7.78 -4.72
N LEU A 151 -5.28 -7.85 -4.15
CA LEU A 151 -5.01 -8.24 -2.77
C LEU A 151 -5.07 -7.07 -1.76
N THR A 152 -5.32 -5.82 -2.20
CA THR A 152 -5.33 -4.63 -1.32
C THR A 152 -6.25 -4.75 -0.11
N LYS A 153 -7.39 -5.45 -0.22
CA LYS A 153 -8.28 -5.68 0.93
C LYS A 153 -7.58 -6.44 2.08
N LEU A 154 -6.75 -7.44 1.77
CA LEU A 154 -6.00 -8.21 2.77
C LEU A 154 -4.90 -7.36 3.42
N GLN A 155 -4.14 -6.62 2.61
CA GLN A 155 -3.11 -5.68 3.08
C GLN A 155 -3.73 -4.65 4.03
N ARG A 156 -4.86 -4.06 3.63
CA ARG A 156 -5.61 -3.10 4.44
C ARG A 156 -6.09 -3.73 5.74
N ASN A 157 -6.68 -4.92 5.69
CA ASN A 157 -7.20 -5.60 6.88
C ASN A 157 -6.09 -5.96 7.85
N PHE A 158 -4.91 -6.34 7.36
CA PHE A 158 -3.74 -6.62 8.19
C PHE A 158 -3.30 -5.39 8.97
N VAL A 159 -3.05 -4.26 8.29
CA VAL A 159 -2.55 -3.04 8.95
C VAL A 159 -3.63 -2.37 9.80
N ARG A 160 -4.91 -2.42 9.42
CA ARG A 160 -5.97 -1.69 10.14
C ARG A 160 -6.20 -2.21 11.56
N LYS A 161 -5.88 -3.48 11.83
CA LYS A 161 -6.04 -4.15 13.14
C LYS A 161 -5.14 -3.60 14.23
N THR A 162 -4.10 -2.83 13.87
CA THR A 162 -3.14 -2.32 14.84
C THR A 162 -3.73 -1.23 15.73
N ASP A 163 -3.20 -1.10 16.95
CA ASP A 163 -3.64 -0.11 17.91
C ASP A 163 -3.11 1.31 17.61
N SER A 164 -3.41 2.26 18.49
CA SER A 164 -2.92 3.65 18.37
C SER A 164 -1.41 3.77 18.54
N THR A 165 -0.78 2.91 19.34
CA THR A 165 0.66 2.93 19.61
C THR A 165 1.44 2.60 18.35
N VAL A 166 1.09 1.50 17.68
CA VAL A 166 1.70 1.09 16.40
C VAL A 166 1.46 2.13 15.32
N LYS A 167 0.24 2.70 15.24
CA LYS A 167 -0.07 3.77 14.28
C LYS A 167 0.74 5.04 14.53
N GLY A 168 0.98 5.39 15.79
CA GLY A 168 1.82 6.51 16.20
C GLY A 168 3.28 6.30 15.81
N ALA A 169 3.86 5.16 16.17
CA ALA A 169 5.25 4.82 15.81
C ALA A 169 5.44 4.73 14.29
N THR A 170 4.46 4.18 13.56
CA THR A 170 4.44 4.15 12.09
C THR A 170 4.50 5.56 11.51
N ARG A 171 3.74 6.52 12.08
CA ARG A 171 3.78 7.90 11.61
C ARG A 171 5.16 8.52 11.82
N MET A 172 5.79 8.28 12.99
CA MET A 172 7.15 8.74 13.27
C MET A 172 8.17 8.15 12.28
N LEU A 173 8.08 6.85 11.95
CA LEU A 173 8.94 6.22 10.94
C LEU A 173 8.78 6.88 9.55
N LYS A 174 7.54 7.18 9.15
CA LYS A 174 7.27 7.82 7.86
C LYS A 174 7.77 9.26 7.83
N GLU A 175 7.64 9.99 8.94
CA GLU A 175 8.18 11.34 9.09
C GLU A 175 9.71 11.32 8.99
N TRP A 176 10.38 10.43 9.72
CA TRP A 176 11.83 10.24 9.64
C TRP A 176 12.29 9.91 8.21
N SER A 177 11.69 8.90 7.56
CA SER A 177 12.08 8.51 6.20
C SER A 177 11.89 9.64 5.20
N LYS A 178 10.83 10.43 5.33
CA LYS A 178 10.58 11.60 4.48
C LYS A 178 11.58 12.73 4.72
N GLU A 179 11.89 13.05 5.96
CA GLU A 179 12.83 14.13 6.31
C GLU A 179 14.26 13.84 5.85
N ASN A 180 14.61 12.55 5.77
CA ASN A 180 15.93 12.07 5.40
C ASN A 180 16.01 11.55 3.95
N ASP A 181 14.93 11.68 3.16
CA ASP A 181 14.84 11.19 1.77
C ASP A 181 15.23 9.70 1.61
N VAL A 182 14.86 8.88 2.58
CA VAL A 182 15.23 7.46 2.63
C VAL A 182 14.36 6.67 1.66
N ASP A 183 14.98 5.93 0.74
CA ASP A 183 14.31 5.07 -0.24
C ASP A 183 13.74 3.78 0.41
N ILE A 184 12.66 3.95 1.17
CA ILE A 184 11.90 2.85 1.78
C ILE A 184 10.41 3.16 1.73
N SER A 185 9.60 2.18 1.32
CA SER A 185 8.17 2.41 1.20
C SER A 185 7.50 2.59 2.56
N SER A 186 6.47 3.45 2.59
CA SER A 186 5.57 3.58 3.75
C SER A 186 4.98 2.25 4.22
N TYR A 187 4.80 1.29 3.29
CA TYR A 187 4.28 -0.02 3.64
C TYR A 187 5.33 -0.90 4.34
N CYS A 188 6.60 -0.84 3.92
CA CYS A 188 7.69 -1.52 4.62
C CYS A 188 7.80 -1.05 6.07
N LEU A 189 7.74 0.27 6.29
CA LEU A 189 7.79 0.86 7.62
C LEU A 189 6.61 0.42 8.51
N GLU A 190 5.40 0.32 7.93
CA GLU A 190 4.22 -0.25 8.61
C GLU A 190 4.48 -1.70 9.04
N LEU A 191 5.03 -2.53 8.16
CA LEU A 191 5.31 -3.94 8.44
C LEU A 191 6.42 -4.11 9.50
N VAL A 192 7.47 -3.27 9.47
CA VAL A 192 8.50 -3.26 10.52
C VAL A 192 7.87 -2.93 11.88
N ALA A 193 7.03 -1.90 11.96
CA ALA A 193 6.37 -1.50 13.20
C ALA A 193 5.50 -2.63 13.76
N ILE A 194 4.66 -3.25 12.91
CA ILE A 194 3.81 -4.38 13.30
C ILE A 194 4.65 -5.57 13.77
N TYR A 195 5.73 -5.89 13.06
CA TYR A 195 6.60 -6.98 13.44
C TYR A 195 7.27 -6.74 14.80
N VAL A 196 7.83 -5.55 15.01
CA VAL A 196 8.51 -5.21 16.27
C VAL A 196 7.53 -5.24 17.44
N ASP A 197 6.33 -4.69 17.27
CA ASP A 197 5.25 -4.70 18.26
C ASP A 197 4.84 -6.14 18.63
N SER A 198 4.63 -7.00 17.63
CA SER A 198 4.27 -8.41 17.85
C SER A 198 5.29 -9.21 18.67
N ARG A 199 6.57 -8.78 18.66
CA ARG A 199 7.67 -9.40 19.41
C ARG A 199 7.96 -8.71 20.74
N ASN A 200 7.38 -7.53 20.96
CA ASN A 200 7.61 -6.69 22.12
C ASN A 200 6.28 -6.02 22.51
N PRO A 201 5.32 -6.77 23.09
CA PRO A 201 4.04 -6.20 23.49
C PRO A 201 4.23 -5.11 24.56
N ASP A 202 3.27 -4.19 24.65
CA ASP A 202 3.15 -3.16 25.68
C ASP A 202 4.24 -2.07 25.67
N LEU A 203 4.92 -1.85 24.54
CA LEU A 203 5.84 -0.72 24.40
C LEU A 203 5.11 0.62 24.33
N SER A 204 5.77 1.67 24.81
CA SER A 204 5.36 3.03 24.48
C SER A 204 5.54 3.31 22.99
N GLN A 205 4.86 4.34 22.47
CA GLN A 205 5.00 4.75 21.08
C GLN A 205 6.46 5.09 20.72
N GLU A 206 7.17 5.76 21.62
CA GLU A 206 8.56 6.18 21.43
C GLU A 206 9.53 5.00 21.49
N ASP A 207 9.32 4.06 22.41
CA ASP A 207 10.15 2.86 22.51
C ASP A 207 9.96 1.93 21.32
N LEU A 208 8.71 1.79 20.85
CA LEU A 208 8.40 1.04 19.63
C LEU A 208 9.11 1.68 18.43
N PHE A 209 9.02 3.00 18.27
CA PHE A 209 9.75 3.73 17.23
C PHE A 209 11.26 3.49 17.32
N ARG A 210 11.86 3.67 18.50
CA ARG A 210 13.31 3.47 18.72
C ARG A 210 13.74 2.04 18.40
N LYS A 211 12.95 1.02 18.77
CA LYS A 211 13.24 -0.37 18.39
C LYS A 211 13.11 -0.60 16.89
N CYS A 212 12.13 0.01 16.21
CA CYS A 212 12.02 -0.05 14.76
C CYS A 212 13.26 0.57 14.09
N MET A 213 13.70 1.74 14.55
CA MET A 213 14.94 2.37 14.09
C MET A 213 16.14 1.43 14.28
N GLY A 214 16.24 0.71 15.40
CA GLY A 214 17.32 -0.25 15.65
C GLY A 214 17.31 -1.44 14.69
N ARG A 215 16.12 -1.86 14.24
CA ARG A 215 15.95 -2.88 13.19
C ARG A 215 16.36 -2.34 11.82
N LEU A 216 15.96 -1.12 11.47
CA LEU A 216 16.34 -0.47 10.22
C LEU A 216 17.85 -0.17 10.16
N ALA A 217 18.48 0.20 11.27
CA ALA A 217 19.93 0.38 11.37
C ALA A 217 20.72 -0.90 11.08
N ASN A 218 20.08 -2.06 11.23
CA ASN A 218 20.60 -3.38 10.88
C ASN A 218 19.80 -3.99 9.72
N CYS A 219 19.44 -3.18 8.71
CA CYS A 219 18.54 -3.58 7.62
C CYS A 219 19.01 -4.87 6.94
N HIS A 220 20.32 -5.04 6.74
CA HIS A 220 20.95 -6.23 6.14
C HIS A 220 20.59 -7.57 6.79
N ALA A 221 20.17 -7.57 8.07
CA ALA A 221 19.79 -8.75 8.83
C ALA A 221 18.27 -8.89 9.00
N LEU A 222 17.47 -8.07 8.30
CA LEU A 222 16.02 -8.18 8.35
C LEU A 222 15.52 -9.43 7.64
N CYS A 223 14.85 -10.29 8.40
CA CYS A 223 14.03 -11.37 7.90
C CYS A 223 12.67 -11.24 8.57
N ILE A 224 11.70 -10.63 7.88
CA ILE A 224 10.35 -10.40 8.41
C ILE A 224 9.34 -11.09 7.51
N ALA A 225 8.47 -11.89 8.13
CA ALA A 225 7.32 -12.51 7.49
C ALA A 225 6.21 -12.70 8.53
N PHE A 226 4.99 -12.99 8.05
CA PHE A 226 3.79 -13.11 8.86
C PHE A 226 2.95 -14.29 8.41
N ASP A 227 2.29 -14.96 9.36
CA ASP A 227 1.47 -16.15 9.09
C ASP A 227 -0.05 -15.88 9.05
N GLU A 228 -0.46 -14.63 8.78
CA GLU A 228 -1.87 -14.21 8.85
C GLU A 228 -2.73 -14.88 7.77
N TYR A 229 -2.27 -14.88 6.51
CA TYR A 229 -3.06 -15.38 5.38
C TYR A 229 -2.46 -16.63 4.71
N TYR A 230 -1.21 -16.97 5.01
CA TYR A 230 -0.50 -18.14 4.53
C TYR A 230 0.62 -18.54 5.51
N ASP A 231 1.10 -19.77 5.40
CA ASP A 231 2.27 -20.28 6.13
C ASP A 231 3.54 -19.74 5.47
N SER A 232 4.20 -18.77 6.12
CA SER A 232 5.30 -18.00 5.54
C SER A 232 6.58 -18.81 5.35
N ASP A 233 6.83 -19.82 6.18
CA ASP A 233 7.99 -20.71 6.08
C ASP A 233 8.05 -21.45 4.72
N ARG A 234 6.91 -21.62 4.05
CA ARG A 234 6.85 -22.22 2.71
C ARG A 234 7.44 -21.33 1.62
N TYR A 235 7.46 -20.03 1.84
CA TYR A 235 7.87 -19.03 0.86
C TYR A 235 9.25 -18.46 1.19
N THR A 236 9.58 -18.34 2.48
CA THR A 236 10.85 -17.77 2.94
C THR A 236 12.03 -18.76 2.89
N ARG A 237 11.79 -20.07 2.76
CA ARG A 237 12.84 -21.12 2.79
C ARG A 237 14.01 -20.88 1.83
N TYR A 238 13.76 -20.21 0.71
CA TYR A 238 14.75 -19.94 -0.33
C TYR A 238 15.02 -18.43 -0.53
N MET A 239 14.58 -17.59 0.39
CA MET A 239 14.84 -16.15 0.34
C MET A 239 16.17 -15.83 1.04
N ASP A 240 16.96 -14.97 0.41
CA ASP A 240 18.16 -14.40 1.02
C ASP A 240 17.80 -13.11 1.78
N ALA A 241 18.49 -12.87 2.90
CA ALA A 241 18.34 -11.62 3.64
C ALA A 241 18.98 -10.44 2.86
N PRO A 242 18.44 -9.21 3.01
CA PRO A 242 17.28 -8.87 3.81
C PRO A 242 15.96 -8.95 3.04
N TYR A 243 14.87 -9.30 3.73
CA TYR A 243 13.51 -9.31 3.17
C TYR A 243 12.44 -8.89 4.19
N ILE A 244 11.35 -8.31 3.66
CA ILE A 244 10.08 -8.14 4.37
C ILE A 244 8.98 -8.66 3.46
N LEU A 245 8.52 -9.87 3.72
CA LEU A 245 7.49 -10.52 2.91
C LEU A 245 6.10 -9.91 3.19
N ASP A 246 5.38 -9.53 2.14
CA ASP A 246 4.04 -8.95 2.24
C ASP A 246 3.07 -9.98 2.88
N PRO A 247 2.43 -9.67 4.02
CA PRO A 247 1.51 -10.59 4.70
C PRO A 247 0.33 -11.02 3.82
N ALA A 248 -0.07 -10.22 2.83
CA ALA A 248 -1.16 -10.51 1.90
C ALA A 248 -0.72 -11.13 0.57
N ASN A 249 0.57 -11.05 0.24
CA ASN A 249 1.11 -11.50 -1.04
C ASN A 249 2.41 -12.31 -0.83
N PRO A 250 2.34 -13.65 -0.87
CA PRO A 250 3.46 -14.52 -0.51
C PRO A 250 4.62 -14.52 -1.53
N TYR A 251 4.49 -13.79 -2.62
CA TYR A 251 5.53 -13.66 -3.64
C TYR A 251 6.08 -12.23 -3.74
N LYS A 252 5.67 -11.31 -2.84
CA LYS A 252 6.17 -9.94 -2.85
C LYS A 252 7.07 -9.69 -1.66
N ASP A 253 8.38 -9.56 -1.93
CA ASP A 253 9.28 -8.89 -1.00
C ASP A 253 9.08 -7.38 -1.10
N THR A 254 8.71 -6.76 0.00
CA THR A 254 8.45 -5.31 0.05
C THR A 254 9.76 -4.51 0.09
N LEU A 255 10.89 -5.13 0.46
CA LEU A 255 12.21 -4.49 0.45
C LEU A 255 12.94 -4.57 -0.90
N GLU A 256 12.45 -5.34 -1.87
CA GLU A 256 13.15 -5.65 -3.13
C GLU A 256 13.69 -4.40 -3.87
N HIS A 257 12.98 -3.28 -3.78
CA HIS A 257 13.34 -2.03 -4.47
C HIS A 257 14.01 -0.99 -3.56
N ALA A 258 14.17 -1.26 -2.27
CA ALA A 258 14.79 -0.34 -1.33
C ALA A 258 16.32 -0.50 -1.32
N ASP A 259 17.07 0.60 -1.28
CA ASP A 259 18.50 0.53 -0.93
C ASP A 259 18.65 0.31 0.58
N TRP A 260 18.65 -0.94 1.00
CA TRP A 260 18.76 -1.32 2.41
C TRP A 260 20.07 -0.83 3.06
N LYS A 261 21.13 -0.53 2.29
CA LYS A 261 22.38 0.02 2.82
C LYS A 261 22.19 1.48 3.21
N GLU A 262 21.52 2.24 2.34
CA GLU A 262 21.11 3.62 2.62
C GLU A 262 20.17 3.68 3.83
N VAL A 263 19.13 2.83 3.86
CA VAL A 263 18.23 2.70 5.02
C VAL A 263 19.03 2.44 6.30
N SER A 264 20.00 1.51 6.27
CA SER A 264 20.84 1.22 7.43
C SER A 264 21.70 2.41 7.83
N ARG A 265 22.34 3.08 6.87
CA ARG A 265 23.19 4.24 7.11
C ARG A 265 22.44 5.36 7.80
N ASP A 266 21.26 5.70 7.27
CA ASP A 266 20.48 6.84 7.76
C ASP A 266 19.82 6.53 9.11
N ALA A 267 19.39 5.28 9.32
CA ALA A 267 18.90 4.86 10.63
C ALA A 267 20.02 4.82 11.70
N ASN A 268 21.26 4.52 11.31
CA ASN A 268 22.41 4.65 12.22
C ASN A 268 22.74 6.12 12.54
N ALA A 269 22.50 7.05 11.62
CA ALA A 269 22.71 8.49 11.86
C ALA A 269 21.76 9.01 12.95
N TYR A 270 20.49 8.59 12.94
CA TYR A 270 19.51 8.90 13.99
C TYR A 270 20.04 8.58 15.39
N PHE A 271 20.63 7.40 15.60
CA PHE A 271 21.19 7.03 16.91
C PHE A 271 22.44 7.83 17.29
N ARG A 272 23.22 8.32 16.32
CA ARG A 272 24.38 9.16 16.64
C ARG A 272 23.91 10.51 17.15
N GLU A 273 22.88 11.09 16.56
CA GLU A 273 22.30 12.37 16.96
C GLU A 273 21.54 12.29 18.29
N ASP A 274 20.83 11.19 18.56
CA ASP A 274 20.13 10.95 19.85
C ASP A 274 21.12 10.81 21.03
N ASN A 275 22.38 10.41 20.77
CA ASN A 275 23.44 10.32 21.80
C ASN A 275 24.11 11.67 22.16
N TYR A 276 23.76 12.77 21.47
CA TYR A 276 24.28 14.12 21.76
C TYR A 276 23.32 14.99 22.60
N TYR A 277 22.17 14.44 23.02
CA TYR A 277 21.19 15.08 23.91
C TYR A 277 20.95 14.23 25.16
#